data_AF-A0A6I2XX51-F1
#
_entry.id   AF-A0A6I2XX51-F1
#
_cell.length_a   1.000
_cell.length_b   1.000
_cell.length_c   1.000
_cell.angle_alpha   90.00
_cell.angle_beta   90.00
_cell.angle_gamma   90.00
#
_symmetry.space_group_name_H-M   'P 1'
#
loop_
_entity.id
_entity.type
_entity.pdbx_description
1 polymer ?
#
loop_
_entity_poly.entity_id
_entity_poly.type
_entity_poly.pdbx_seq_one_letter_code
_entity_poly.pdbx_strand_id
1 'polypeptide(L)'
;MRSVNSSEPESACLTPDSLPILAPHCRCIRTAPETIHVISDVDELTLTGVLFHDLAEYLDGSLTLAEITERMVAAGTATRAEVPAAVDILRDHGFVVDARAHADDASLYALWWREGSVDAPLARVGLVGLGAVPIDSVREGLRAHGHVVTDDSPDVVVMLVDDHLHPEAGPVAAGVSVPVLMARIAGPRPVVGPWLGAPGPCHACLASRLRFNRQVEARLLGDKDRMGPTSHGWTGSTAAHAAAEIALEIARFMAGRGMAPAGPDTSAMLVIDHLTGERRLHAVVRRPQCPECGTAADATPRPVLLTDVGLDAPDDGSYRMHSPAQTLERYGHHVSKVTGVVEYLTAAQPEDHVVQVVESGVNLAQVRKGGSASGFRQGAGGKGTTALQARAGALAEAIERYSGTFTGEEARCKALMSELGPDAIAPNSVQLFSEAQFADRERWNETHKAMHRVPKPFDSGLEIEWSPAWSLRDDQPRWLPTPLSYYGYFGGAINGSMADSNGNAAGTCLEDAILQGFFELVERDAVAVWWYNRIARPGVDFSAYRRDFDEPYFDRIRGHYSRELDRDLWALDL
;
A
#
# COMPACT_ATOMS: atom_id res chain seq x y z
N MET A 1 -27.93 -0.91 13.73
CA MET A 1 -28.98 0.04 13.32
C MET A 1 -28.31 1.31 12.83
N ARG A 2 -28.02 1.38 11.53
CA ARG A 2 -27.53 2.60 10.86
C ARG A 2 -28.77 3.39 10.42
N SER A 3 -28.86 4.66 10.81
CA SER A 3 -29.87 5.58 10.31
C SER A 3 -29.54 5.91 8.85
N VAL A 4 -30.37 5.41 7.95
CA VAL A 4 -30.35 5.74 6.52
C VAL A 4 -30.94 7.14 6.39
N ASN A 5 -30.10 8.14 6.14
CA ASN A 5 -30.55 9.38 5.52
C ASN A 5 -30.61 9.11 4.01
N SER A 6 -31.78 8.66 3.56
CA SER A 6 -32.12 8.50 2.15
C SER A 6 -32.51 9.86 1.58
N SER A 7 -31.54 10.54 0.98
CA SER A 7 -31.81 11.33 -0.21
C SER A 7 -31.09 10.63 -1.36
N GLU A 8 -31.67 9.51 -1.81
CA GLU A 8 -31.31 8.91 -3.09
C GLU A 8 -31.54 9.98 -4.17
N PRO A 9 -30.56 10.25 -5.06
CA PRO A 9 -30.83 11.06 -6.23
C PRO A 9 -31.87 10.31 -7.08
N GLU A 10 -32.96 10.99 -7.45
CA GLU A 10 -33.97 10.47 -8.37
C GLU A 10 -33.29 10.03 -9.68
N SER A 11 -33.04 8.73 -9.81
CA SER A 11 -32.70 8.10 -11.08
C SER A 11 -33.85 8.40 -12.03
N ALA A 12 -33.61 9.17 -13.10
CA ALA A 12 -34.63 9.49 -14.09
C ALA A 12 -35.05 8.20 -14.81
N CYS A 13 -36.05 7.53 -14.24
CA CYS A 13 -36.71 6.36 -14.83
C CYS A 13 -37.22 6.71 -16.23
N LEU A 14 -37.21 5.73 -17.14
CA LEU A 14 -37.87 5.88 -18.43
C LEU A 14 -39.34 6.17 -18.16
N THR A 15 -39.78 7.32 -18.64
CA THR A 15 -41.17 7.76 -18.45
C THR A 15 -42.06 7.07 -19.48
N PRO A 16 -43.39 7.07 -19.31
CA PRO A 16 -44.30 6.57 -20.34
C PRO A 16 -44.08 7.21 -21.73
N ASP A 17 -43.60 8.44 -21.77
CA ASP A 17 -43.28 9.18 -23.00
C ASP A 17 -41.89 8.86 -23.56
N SER A 18 -41.04 8.11 -22.84
CA SER A 18 -39.67 7.76 -23.26
C SER A 18 -39.66 6.85 -24.49
N LEU A 19 -38.63 6.97 -25.35
CA LEU A 19 -38.47 6.15 -26.56
C LEU A 19 -37.40 5.08 -26.30
N PRO A 20 -37.74 3.92 -25.70
CA PRO A 20 -36.74 2.92 -25.36
C PRO A 20 -36.09 2.34 -26.63
N ILE A 21 -34.77 2.36 -26.66
CA ILE A 21 -33.95 1.73 -27.70
C ILE A 21 -32.90 0.85 -27.03
N LEU A 22 -32.54 -0.26 -27.66
CA LEU A 22 -31.33 -0.99 -27.30
C LEU A 22 -30.13 -0.05 -27.43
N ALA A 23 -29.31 0.05 -26.39
CA ALA A 23 -28.15 0.92 -26.41
C ALA A 23 -27.27 0.56 -27.63
N PRO A 24 -26.75 1.55 -28.40
CA PRO A 24 -26.11 1.27 -29.69
C PRO A 24 -24.85 0.39 -29.64
N HIS A 25 -24.29 0.20 -28.46
CA HIS A 25 -23.15 -0.67 -28.20
C HIS A 25 -23.55 -2.11 -27.83
N CYS A 26 -24.85 -2.42 -27.80
CA CYS A 26 -25.38 -3.70 -27.41
C CYS A 26 -25.92 -4.46 -28.62
N ARG A 27 -25.82 -5.79 -28.57
CA ARG A 27 -26.43 -6.69 -29.55
C ARG A 27 -27.44 -7.57 -28.84
N CYS A 28 -28.70 -7.52 -29.28
CA CYS A 28 -29.73 -8.47 -28.85
C CYS A 28 -29.85 -9.61 -29.85
N ILE A 29 -29.73 -10.85 -29.37
CA ILE A 29 -29.88 -12.08 -30.16
C ILE A 29 -31.06 -12.85 -29.59
N ARG A 30 -32.07 -13.09 -30.42
CA ARG A 30 -33.24 -13.91 -30.08
C ARG A 30 -32.98 -15.35 -30.46
N THR A 31 -33.20 -16.28 -29.53
CA THR A 31 -33.03 -17.72 -29.72
C THR A 31 -34.30 -18.47 -29.31
N ALA A 32 -34.58 -19.57 -30.02
CA ALA A 32 -35.77 -20.37 -29.75
C ALA A 32 -35.61 -21.18 -28.44
N PRO A 33 -36.70 -21.44 -27.69
CA PRO A 33 -38.07 -21.04 -28.02
C PRO A 33 -38.38 -19.57 -27.70
N GLU A 34 -37.85 -19.00 -26.60
CA GLU A 34 -38.25 -17.67 -26.10
C GLU A 34 -37.12 -17.02 -25.27
N THR A 35 -35.90 -16.98 -25.79
CA THR A 35 -34.76 -16.42 -25.05
C THR A 35 -34.17 -15.23 -25.80
N ILE A 36 -33.76 -14.20 -25.05
CA ILE A 36 -32.93 -13.11 -25.56
C ILE A 36 -31.58 -13.14 -24.86
N HIS A 37 -30.53 -12.92 -25.64
CA HIS A 37 -29.19 -12.65 -25.16
C HIS A 37 -28.84 -11.22 -25.55
N VAL A 38 -28.63 -10.36 -24.57
CA VAL A 38 -28.14 -9.00 -24.79
C VAL A 38 -26.68 -8.96 -24.39
N ILE A 39 -25.82 -8.57 -25.33
CA ILE A 39 -24.37 -8.69 -25.21
C ILE A 39 -23.73 -7.33 -25.51
N SER A 40 -22.78 -6.91 -24.69
CA SER A 40 -21.85 -5.79 -24.92
C SER A 40 -20.40 -6.22 -24.68
N ASP A 41 -19.44 -5.31 -24.78
CA ASP A 41 -18.04 -5.59 -24.43
C ASP A 41 -17.79 -5.68 -22.91
N VAL A 42 -18.76 -5.29 -22.06
CA VAL A 42 -18.60 -5.29 -20.59
C VAL A 42 -19.59 -6.16 -19.84
N ASP A 43 -20.72 -6.54 -20.43
CA ASP A 43 -21.74 -7.37 -19.76
C ASP A 43 -22.51 -8.26 -20.74
N GLU A 44 -23.06 -9.36 -20.22
CA GLU A 44 -23.97 -10.25 -20.92
C GLU A 44 -25.18 -10.61 -20.05
N LEU A 45 -26.38 -10.54 -20.63
CA LEU A 45 -27.61 -10.89 -19.94
C LEU A 45 -28.46 -11.82 -20.79
N THR A 46 -28.86 -12.93 -20.17
CA THR A 46 -29.78 -13.90 -20.77
C THR A 46 -31.11 -13.85 -20.04
N LEU A 47 -32.17 -13.50 -20.77
CA LEU A 47 -33.54 -13.45 -20.25
C LEU A 47 -34.41 -14.44 -21.03
N THR A 48 -35.25 -15.17 -20.32
CA THR A 48 -36.14 -16.18 -20.91
C THR A 48 -37.60 -15.82 -20.64
N GLY A 49 -38.45 -15.98 -21.65
CA GLY A 49 -39.89 -15.81 -21.62
C GLY A 49 -40.42 -14.93 -22.76
N VAL A 50 -41.65 -15.21 -23.20
CA VAL A 50 -42.40 -14.44 -24.22
C VAL A 50 -42.26 -12.93 -24.04
N LEU A 51 -42.41 -12.43 -22.80
CA LEU A 51 -42.32 -11.01 -22.46
C LEU A 51 -41.05 -10.35 -23.02
N PHE A 52 -39.87 -10.89 -22.69
CA PHE A 52 -38.60 -10.32 -23.11
C PHE A 52 -38.32 -10.59 -24.60
N HIS A 53 -38.71 -11.76 -25.07
CA HIS A 53 -38.55 -12.17 -26.47
C HIS A 53 -39.32 -11.26 -27.44
N ASP A 54 -40.52 -10.81 -27.05
CA ASP A 54 -41.36 -9.92 -27.87
C ASP A 54 -41.04 -8.45 -27.62
N LEU A 55 -40.74 -8.07 -26.36
CA LEU A 55 -40.29 -6.71 -26.03
C LEU A 55 -39.09 -6.29 -26.89
N ALA A 56 -38.15 -7.21 -27.14
CA ALA A 56 -36.96 -6.96 -27.94
C ALA A 56 -37.26 -6.46 -29.37
N GLU A 57 -38.42 -6.76 -29.94
CA GLU A 57 -38.82 -6.25 -31.27
C GLU A 57 -39.20 -4.77 -31.25
N TYR A 58 -39.56 -4.24 -30.07
CA TYR A 58 -40.02 -2.86 -29.90
C TYR A 58 -38.95 -1.92 -29.35
N LEU A 59 -37.77 -2.43 -29.00
CA LEU A 59 -36.64 -1.64 -28.48
C LEU A 59 -35.79 -1.02 -29.60
N ASP A 60 -36.45 -0.40 -30.58
CA ASP A 60 -35.82 0.26 -31.73
C ASP A 60 -35.90 1.80 -31.67
N GLY A 61 -36.46 2.35 -30.58
CA GLY A 61 -36.63 3.78 -30.38
C GLY A 61 -37.77 4.41 -31.20
N SER A 62 -38.59 3.62 -31.90
CA SER A 62 -39.67 4.13 -32.76
C SER A 62 -41.00 4.39 -32.03
N LEU A 63 -41.17 3.80 -30.85
CA LEU A 63 -42.40 3.86 -30.05
C LEU A 63 -42.10 4.32 -28.63
N THR A 64 -43.06 5.03 -28.02
CA THR A 64 -42.99 5.38 -26.61
C THR A 64 -43.22 4.16 -25.72
N LEU A 65 -42.70 4.17 -24.49
CA LEU A 65 -42.92 3.10 -23.52
C LEU A 65 -44.42 2.82 -23.29
N ALA A 66 -45.25 3.85 -23.29
CA ALA A 66 -46.70 3.73 -23.24
C ALA A 66 -47.27 2.97 -24.45
N GLU A 67 -46.84 3.33 -25.67
CA GLU A 67 -47.31 2.67 -26.90
C GLU A 67 -46.87 1.20 -27.00
N ILE A 68 -45.63 0.89 -26.59
CA ILE A 68 -45.14 -0.49 -26.51
C ILE A 68 -46.00 -1.29 -25.53
N THR A 69 -46.26 -0.71 -24.35
CA THR A 69 -47.09 -1.32 -23.32
C THR A 69 -48.49 -1.66 -23.87
N GLU A 70 -49.18 -0.71 -24.51
CA GLU A 70 -50.51 -0.98 -25.09
C GLU A 70 -50.50 -2.07 -26.16
N ARG A 71 -49.47 -2.10 -27.02
CA ARG A 71 -49.36 -3.11 -28.09
C ARG A 71 -49.17 -4.52 -27.54
N MET A 72 -48.29 -4.68 -26.55
CA MET A 72 -48.04 -5.99 -25.94
C MET A 72 -49.23 -6.47 -25.09
N VAL A 73 -49.94 -5.55 -24.41
CA VAL A 73 -51.21 -5.89 -23.73
C VAL A 73 -52.27 -6.33 -24.74
N ALA A 74 -52.43 -5.63 -25.86
CA ALA A 74 -53.39 -6.00 -26.90
C ALA A 74 -53.05 -7.35 -27.57
N ALA A 75 -51.76 -7.68 -27.70
CA ALA A 75 -51.28 -8.97 -28.22
C ALA A 75 -51.40 -10.12 -27.21
N GLY A 76 -51.68 -9.82 -25.93
CA GLY A 76 -51.77 -10.82 -24.86
C GLY A 76 -50.42 -11.39 -24.42
N THR A 77 -49.31 -10.71 -24.73
CA THR A 77 -47.94 -11.17 -24.46
C THR A 77 -47.34 -10.55 -23.21
N ALA A 78 -47.99 -9.53 -22.64
CA ALA A 78 -47.62 -8.89 -21.39
C ALA A 78 -48.83 -8.19 -20.72
N THR A 79 -48.70 -7.88 -19.44
CA THR A 79 -49.57 -6.96 -18.70
C THR A 79 -49.03 -5.54 -18.70
N ARG A 80 -49.88 -4.57 -18.37
CA ARG A 80 -49.54 -3.14 -18.34
C ARG A 80 -48.43 -2.80 -17.32
N ALA A 81 -48.20 -3.67 -16.32
CA ALA A 81 -47.15 -3.52 -15.32
C ALA A 81 -45.84 -4.23 -15.69
N GLU A 82 -45.92 -5.30 -16.49
CA GLU A 82 -44.75 -6.12 -16.86
C GLU A 82 -43.83 -5.43 -17.86
N VAL A 83 -44.37 -4.65 -18.80
CA VAL A 83 -43.55 -3.99 -19.83
C VAL A 83 -42.59 -2.94 -19.23
N PRO A 84 -43.04 -2.00 -18.38
CA PRO A 84 -42.12 -1.08 -17.71
C PRO A 84 -41.09 -1.81 -16.83
N ALA A 85 -41.51 -2.83 -16.08
CA ALA A 85 -40.59 -3.59 -15.22
C ALA A 85 -39.53 -4.35 -16.03
N ALA A 86 -39.89 -4.92 -17.19
CA ALA A 86 -38.95 -5.58 -18.08
C ALA A 86 -37.94 -4.61 -18.72
N VAL A 87 -38.41 -3.40 -19.08
CA VAL A 87 -37.55 -2.31 -19.56
C VAL A 87 -36.62 -1.83 -18.45
N ASP A 88 -37.10 -1.74 -17.20
CA ASP A 88 -36.28 -1.38 -16.05
C ASP A 88 -35.17 -2.41 -15.81
N ILE A 89 -35.45 -3.72 -15.89
CA ILE A 89 -34.41 -4.78 -15.79
C ILE A 89 -33.32 -4.56 -16.84
N LEU A 90 -33.69 -4.34 -18.10
CA LEU A 90 -32.72 -4.12 -19.18
C LEU A 90 -31.95 -2.81 -19.00
N ARG A 91 -32.60 -1.76 -18.52
CA ARG A 91 -31.97 -0.46 -18.23
C ARG A 91 -31.01 -0.56 -17.04
N ASP A 92 -31.36 -1.29 -16.00
CA ASP A 92 -30.53 -1.45 -14.79
C ASP A 92 -29.21 -2.17 -15.12
N HIS A 93 -29.21 -2.99 -16.18
CA HIS A 93 -28.00 -3.57 -16.79
C HIS A 93 -27.38 -2.71 -17.91
N GLY A 94 -27.87 -1.49 -18.17
CA GLY A 94 -27.33 -0.57 -19.17
C GLY A 94 -27.69 -0.88 -20.63
N PHE A 95 -28.57 -1.85 -20.88
CA PHE A 95 -28.89 -2.31 -22.24
C PHE A 95 -29.98 -1.50 -22.95
N VAL A 96 -30.81 -0.77 -22.21
CA VAL A 96 -31.89 0.06 -22.76
C VAL A 96 -31.80 1.49 -22.26
N VAL A 97 -32.02 2.42 -23.17
CA VAL A 97 -31.84 3.87 -23.00
C VAL A 97 -32.93 4.62 -23.78
N ASP A 98 -33.14 5.90 -23.49
CA ASP A 98 -34.03 6.73 -24.32
C ASP A 98 -33.29 7.14 -25.61
N ALA A 99 -33.88 6.89 -26.77
CA ALA A 99 -33.31 7.25 -28.07
C ALA A 99 -32.96 8.74 -28.20
N ARG A 100 -33.66 9.61 -27.45
CA ARG A 100 -33.38 11.06 -27.43
C ARG A 100 -32.12 11.43 -26.64
N ALA A 101 -31.59 10.53 -25.82
CA ALA A 101 -30.36 10.76 -25.06
C ALA A 101 -29.08 10.60 -25.90
N HIS A 102 -29.20 10.29 -27.20
CA HIS A 102 -28.07 10.07 -28.12
C HIS A 102 -28.03 11.13 -29.21
N ALA A 103 -27.12 12.09 -29.07
CA ALA A 103 -26.91 13.14 -30.07
C ALA A 103 -25.58 12.96 -30.84
N ASP A 104 -24.58 12.32 -30.21
CA ASP A 104 -23.22 12.16 -30.75
C ASP A 104 -22.45 10.98 -30.13
N ASP A 105 -21.25 10.69 -30.64
CA ASP A 105 -20.38 9.60 -30.16
C ASP A 105 -19.99 9.74 -28.68
N ALA A 106 -19.89 10.96 -28.15
CA ALA A 106 -19.56 11.19 -26.74
C ALA A 106 -20.71 10.78 -25.82
N SER A 107 -21.95 11.11 -26.20
CA SER A 107 -23.17 10.68 -25.51
C SER A 107 -23.34 9.15 -25.52
N LEU A 108 -22.85 8.47 -26.57
CA LEU A 108 -22.79 7.01 -26.64
C LEU A 108 -21.71 6.43 -25.73
N TYR A 109 -20.52 7.02 -25.71
CA TYR A 109 -19.42 6.57 -24.83
C TYR A 109 -19.78 6.75 -23.35
N ALA A 110 -20.53 7.79 -22.99
CA ALA A 110 -20.98 8.01 -21.62
C ALA A 110 -21.84 6.86 -21.06
N LEU A 111 -22.46 6.02 -21.90
CA LEU A 111 -23.30 4.90 -21.47
C LEU A 111 -22.53 3.83 -20.70
N TRP A 112 -21.26 3.61 -21.02
CA TRP A 112 -20.41 2.61 -20.36
C TRP A 112 -20.09 2.95 -18.90
N TRP A 113 -20.32 4.19 -18.49
CA TRP A 113 -20.05 4.67 -17.14
C TRP A 113 -21.29 4.64 -16.22
N ARG A 114 -22.46 4.24 -16.74
CA ARG A 114 -23.76 4.38 -16.07
C ARG A 114 -24.21 3.10 -15.38
N GLU A 115 -23.86 2.93 -14.11
CA GLU A 115 -24.70 2.12 -13.20
C GLU A 115 -25.78 3.04 -12.62
N GLY A 116 -26.99 3.00 -13.20
CA GLY A 116 -28.19 3.55 -12.56
C GLY A 116 -28.38 5.08 -12.49
N SER A 117 -27.54 5.93 -13.08
CA SER A 117 -27.77 7.39 -13.18
C SER A 117 -27.64 7.95 -14.60
N VAL A 118 -28.35 9.06 -14.87
CA VAL A 118 -28.57 9.60 -16.24
C VAL A 118 -27.58 10.71 -16.62
N ASP A 119 -26.82 11.26 -15.68
CA ASP A 119 -25.82 12.29 -15.96
C ASP A 119 -24.43 11.68 -16.18
N ALA A 120 -23.73 12.12 -17.23
CA ALA A 120 -22.33 11.77 -17.42
C ALA A 120 -21.50 12.27 -16.20
N PRO A 121 -20.47 11.54 -15.74
CA PRO A 121 -19.64 11.94 -14.59
C PRO A 121 -18.70 13.11 -14.94
N LEU A 122 -19.26 14.19 -15.47
CA LEU A 122 -18.56 15.38 -15.90
C LEU A 122 -18.40 16.30 -14.69
N ALA A 123 -17.16 16.51 -14.27
CA ALA A 123 -16.83 17.49 -13.26
C ALA A 123 -16.58 18.89 -13.83
N ARG A 124 -16.81 19.89 -12.99
CA ARG A 124 -16.17 21.20 -13.05
C ARG A 124 -14.75 21.07 -12.51
N VAL A 125 -13.74 21.29 -13.35
CA VAL A 125 -12.34 21.00 -13.03
C VAL A 125 -11.54 22.29 -12.92
N GLY A 126 -10.98 22.54 -11.73
CA GLY A 126 -9.94 23.55 -11.54
C GLY A 126 -8.58 23.02 -11.98
N LEU A 127 -7.73 23.89 -12.54
CA LEU A 127 -6.38 23.50 -12.97
C LEU A 127 -5.32 24.36 -12.28
N VAL A 128 -4.35 23.70 -11.67
CA VAL A 128 -3.16 24.34 -11.10
C VAL A 128 -1.91 23.70 -11.70
N GLY A 129 -0.96 24.52 -12.13
CA GLY A 129 0.34 24.06 -12.64
C GLY A 129 1.48 24.58 -11.78
N LEU A 130 2.35 23.68 -11.32
CA LEU A 130 3.54 23.97 -10.54
C LEU A 130 4.78 23.49 -11.28
N GLY A 131 5.71 24.41 -11.53
CA GLY A 131 6.90 24.14 -12.34
C GLY A 131 6.61 24.05 -13.85
N ALA A 132 7.49 23.36 -14.59
CA ALA A 132 7.38 23.25 -16.04
C ALA A 132 6.39 22.14 -16.46
N VAL A 133 5.12 22.50 -16.69
CA VAL A 133 4.03 21.55 -16.98
C VAL A 133 3.18 21.95 -18.20
N PRO A 134 2.66 20.99 -19.01
CA PRO A 134 1.80 21.28 -20.15
C PRO A 134 0.33 21.47 -19.75
N ILE A 135 0.05 22.53 -19.00
CA ILE A 135 -1.31 22.81 -18.48
C ILE A 135 -2.34 23.03 -19.60
N ASP A 136 -1.94 23.61 -20.73
CA ASP A 136 -2.84 23.88 -21.85
C ASP A 136 -3.30 22.58 -22.52
N SER A 137 -2.40 21.61 -22.72
CA SER A 137 -2.76 20.31 -23.29
C SER A 137 -3.71 19.53 -22.38
N VAL A 138 -3.55 19.65 -21.05
CA VAL A 138 -4.49 19.04 -20.09
C VAL A 138 -5.85 19.74 -20.14
N ARG A 139 -5.88 21.07 -20.25
CA ARG A 139 -7.12 21.82 -20.43
C ARG A 139 -7.87 21.39 -21.69
N GLU A 140 -7.17 21.22 -22.80
CA GLU A 140 -7.74 20.75 -24.06
C GLU A 140 -8.29 19.33 -23.94
N GLY A 141 -7.52 18.41 -23.35
CA GLY A 141 -7.97 17.02 -23.15
C GLY A 141 -9.19 16.90 -22.24
N LEU A 142 -9.23 17.67 -21.14
CA LEU A 142 -10.40 17.71 -20.26
C LEU A 142 -11.66 18.21 -20.98
N ARG A 143 -11.53 19.28 -21.78
CA ARG A 143 -12.64 19.81 -22.60
C ARG A 143 -13.07 18.84 -23.69
N ALA A 144 -12.11 18.16 -24.33
CA ALA A 144 -12.40 17.16 -25.35
C ALA A 144 -13.15 15.94 -24.77
N HIS A 145 -12.92 15.61 -23.49
CA HIS A 145 -13.70 14.59 -22.78
C HIS A 145 -15.10 15.07 -22.36
N GLY A 146 -15.32 16.39 -22.29
CA GLY A 146 -16.60 16.99 -21.89
C GLY A 146 -16.60 17.65 -20.50
N HIS A 147 -15.48 17.63 -19.77
CA HIS A 147 -15.38 18.32 -18.48
C HIS A 147 -15.39 19.84 -18.66
N VAL A 148 -15.92 20.55 -17.65
CA VAL A 148 -15.95 22.02 -17.65
C VAL A 148 -14.74 22.54 -16.87
N VAL A 149 -13.74 23.06 -17.58
CA VAL A 149 -12.59 23.68 -16.91
C VAL A 149 -12.95 25.09 -16.42
N THR A 150 -12.82 25.34 -15.11
CA THR A 150 -13.24 26.59 -14.47
C THR A 150 -12.42 26.90 -13.22
N ASP A 151 -12.20 28.18 -12.95
CA ASP A 151 -11.58 28.66 -11.70
C ASP A 151 -12.64 28.92 -10.61
N ASP A 152 -13.92 29.01 -10.99
CA ASP A 152 -15.02 29.33 -10.10
C ASP A 152 -15.69 28.05 -9.60
N SER A 153 -15.68 27.80 -8.29
CA SER A 153 -16.39 26.66 -7.67
C SER A 153 -16.20 25.33 -8.41
N PRO A 154 -14.95 24.82 -8.53
CA PRO A 154 -14.69 23.52 -9.13
C PRO A 154 -15.17 22.38 -8.22
N ASP A 155 -15.57 21.26 -8.80
CA ASP A 155 -15.91 20.02 -8.07
C ASP A 155 -14.64 19.26 -7.67
N VAL A 156 -13.60 19.35 -8.50
CA VAL A 156 -12.27 18.77 -8.27
C VAL A 156 -11.18 19.68 -8.82
N VAL A 157 -9.96 19.58 -8.29
CA VAL A 157 -8.79 20.28 -8.82
C VAL A 157 -7.77 19.28 -9.35
N VAL A 158 -7.29 19.49 -10.57
CA VAL A 158 -6.12 18.79 -11.11
C VAL A 158 -4.89 19.66 -10.85
N MET A 159 -3.95 19.13 -10.06
CA MET A 159 -2.68 19.77 -9.78
C MET A 159 -1.56 19.10 -10.58
N LEU A 160 -1.14 19.76 -11.65
CA LEU A 160 -0.01 19.36 -12.47
C LEU A 160 1.29 19.82 -11.83
N VAL A 161 2.21 18.90 -11.65
CA VAL A 161 3.54 19.17 -11.07
C VAL A 161 4.63 18.63 -11.98
N ASP A 162 5.78 19.27 -12.01
CA ASP A 162 6.99 18.73 -12.64
C ASP A 162 7.66 17.64 -11.79
N ASP A 163 7.48 17.69 -10.47
CA ASP A 163 7.82 16.66 -9.49
C ASP A 163 6.77 16.59 -8.36
N HIS A 164 6.38 15.39 -7.93
CA HIS A 164 5.46 15.24 -6.79
C HIS A 164 6.02 15.76 -5.47
N LEU A 165 7.34 16.01 -5.37
CA LEU A 165 8.00 16.68 -4.26
C LEU A 165 8.15 18.20 -4.45
N HIS A 166 7.48 18.81 -5.44
CA HIS A 166 7.52 20.26 -5.65
C HIS A 166 7.18 21.02 -4.34
N PRO A 167 7.98 22.01 -3.90
CA PRO A 167 7.83 22.64 -2.58
C PRO A 167 6.46 23.27 -2.34
N GLU A 168 5.84 23.83 -3.38
CA GLU A 168 4.53 24.47 -3.29
C GLU A 168 3.34 23.49 -3.32
N ALA A 169 3.54 22.21 -3.66
CA ALA A 169 2.45 21.26 -3.84
C ALA A 169 1.67 21.00 -2.55
N GLY A 170 2.36 20.93 -1.41
CA GLY A 170 1.72 20.77 -0.10
C GLY A 170 0.85 21.97 0.30
N PRO A 171 1.42 23.20 0.35
CA PRO A 171 0.66 24.41 0.65
C PRO A 171 -0.53 24.64 -0.29
N VAL A 172 -0.35 24.42 -1.60
CA VAL A 172 -1.44 24.56 -2.58
C VAL A 172 -2.55 23.53 -2.31
N ALA A 173 -2.21 22.25 -2.15
CA ALA A 173 -3.21 21.21 -1.88
C ALA A 173 -3.98 21.46 -0.58
N ALA A 174 -3.32 21.98 0.47
CA ALA A 174 -3.96 22.32 1.73
C ALA A 174 -4.93 23.52 1.63
N GLY A 175 -4.71 24.42 0.66
CA GLY A 175 -5.59 25.57 0.41
C GLY A 175 -6.83 25.24 -0.41
N VAL A 176 -6.95 24.03 -0.94
CA VAL A 176 -8.09 23.59 -1.77
C VAL A 176 -9.10 22.81 -0.92
N SER A 177 -10.36 23.22 -0.96
CA SER A 177 -11.45 22.60 -0.17
C SER A 177 -12.13 21.41 -0.85
N VAL A 178 -11.77 21.12 -2.10
CA VAL A 178 -12.30 20.02 -2.91
C VAL A 178 -11.21 18.98 -3.18
N PRO A 179 -11.55 17.73 -3.60
CA PRO A 179 -10.55 16.71 -3.90
C PRO A 179 -9.52 17.17 -4.94
N VAL A 180 -8.25 16.88 -4.69
CA VAL A 180 -7.13 17.26 -5.57
C VAL A 180 -6.52 16.02 -6.22
N LEU A 181 -6.61 15.90 -7.54
CA LEU A 181 -5.89 14.89 -8.31
C LEU A 181 -4.51 15.43 -8.69
N MET A 182 -3.45 14.87 -8.13
CA MET A 182 -2.08 15.19 -8.56
C MET A 182 -1.75 14.49 -9.88
N ALA A 183 -0.96 15.12 -10.74
CA ALA A 183 -0.35 14.42 -11.87
C ALA A 183 1.01 15.03 -12.25
N ARG A 184 1.96 14.15 -12.61
CA ARG A 184 3.26 14.53 -13.19
C ARG A 184 3.36 13.91 -14.56
N ILE A 185 3.31 14.72 -15.61
CA ILE A 185 3.13 14.23 -16.98
C ILE A 185 4.33 14.49 -17.90
N ALA A 186 5.40 15.06 -17.36
CA ALA A 186 6.67 15.22 -18.06
C ALA A 186 7.51 13.94 -18.05
N GLY A 187 8.28 13.74 -19.12
CA GLY A 187 9.19 12.61 -19.31
C GLY A 187 8.51 11.28 -19.70
N PRO A 188 9.27 10.18 -19.71
CA PRO A 188 8.82 8.89 -20.25
C PRO A 188 7.89 8.12 -19.30
N ARG A 189 7.70 8.59 -18.07
CA ARG A 189 6.89 7.92 -17.05
C ARG A 189 5.88 8.89 -16.46
N PRO A 190 4.82 9.29 -17.19
CA PRO A 190 3.76 10.09 -16.61
C PRO A 190 3.08 9.33 -15.46
N VAL A 191 2.58 10.11 -14.51
CA VAL A 191 1.94 9.63 -13.29
C VAL A 191 0.63 10.39 -13.11
N VAL A 192 -0.47 9.64 -13.00
CA VAL A 192 -1.79 10.16 -12.66
C VAL A 192 -2.12 9.70 -11.25
N GLY A 193 -2.52 10.63 -10.39
CA GLY A 193 -2.73 10.38 -8.97
C GLY A 193 -1.57 10.80 -8.07
N PRO A 194 -1.79 10.71 -6.75
CA PRO A 194 -3.02 10.26 -6.11
C PRO A 194 -4.09 11.35 -6.04
N TRP A 195 -5.31 10.94 -5.71
CA TRP A 195 -6.28 11.84 -5.09
C TRP A 195 -5.83 12.17 -3.67
N LEU A 196 -5.78 13.46 -3.35
CA LEU A 196 -5.48 14.01 -2.03
C LEU A 196 -6.75 14.57 -1.38
N GLY A 197 -6.77 14.55 -0.05
CA GLY A 197 -7.86 15.10 0.76
C GLY A 197 -8.47 14.08 1.71
N ALA A 198 -9.25 14.54 2.68
CA ALA A 198 -9.89 13.67 3.67
C ALA A 198 -10.99 12.80 3.02
N PRO A 199 -11.18 11.53 3.47
CA PRO A 199 -10.46 10.84 4.54
C PRO A 199 -9.07 10.26 4.13
N GLY A 200 -8.66 10.41 2.87
CA GLY A 200 -7.44 9.86 2.31
C GLY A 200 -6.13 10.62 2.64
N PRO A 201 -5.02 10.25 1.97
CA PRO A 201 -3.69 10.82 2.24
C PRO A 201 -3.61 12.31 1.84
N CYS A 202 -2.85 13.09 2.62
CA CYS A 202 -2.42 14.43 2.22
C CYS A 202 -1.09 14.38 1.45
N HIS A 203 -0.64 15.53 0.92
CA HIS A 203 0.65 15.64 0.23
C HIS A 203 1.84 15.18 1.10
N ALA A 204 1.86 15.52 2.39
CA ALA A 204 2.94 15.09 3.30
C ALA A 204 2.98 13.56 3.50
N CYS A 205 1.84 12.87 3.44
CA CYS A 205 1.80 11.40 3.45
C CYS A 205 2.53 10.84 2.22
N LEU A 206 2.21 11.36 1.03
CA LEU A 206 2.87 10.97 -0.22
C LEU A 206 4.37 11.32 -0.20
N ALA A 207 4.71 12.55 0.17
CA ALA A 207 6.08 13.06 0.16
C ALA A 207 7.00 12.25 1.08
N SER A 208 6.51 11.79 2.24
CA SER A 208 7.27 10.90 3.13
C SER A 208 7.74 9.63 2.41
N ARG A 209 6.84 8.97 1.67
CA ARG A 209 7.15 7.74 0.91
C ARG A 209 8.05 8.02 -0.30
N LEU A 210 7.81 9.10 -1.03
CA LEU A 210 8.65 9.46 -2.18
C LEU A 210 10.09 9.78 -1.77
N ARG A 211 10.27 10.54 -0.67
CA ARG A 211 11.61 10.82 -0.12
C ARG A 211 12.30 9.56 0.38
N PHE A 212 11.55 8.63 0.99
CA PHE A 212 12.06 7.33 1.40
C PHE A 212 12.57 6.52 0.19
N ASN A 213 11.86 6.53 -0.93
CA ASN A 213 12.27 5.80 -2.14
C ASN A 213 13.35 6.53 -2.97
N ARG A 214 13.66 7.80 -2.65
CA ARG A 214 14.74 8.61 -3.27
C ARG A 214 15.96 8.78 -2.36
N GLN A 215 16.18 7.85 -1.43
CA GLN A 215 17.28 7.92 -0.45
C GLN A 215 18.67 8.08 -1.05
N VAL A 216 18.94 7.43 -2.19
CA VAL A 216 20.25 7.55 -2.87
C VAL A 216 20.47 9.00 -3.33
N GLU A 217 19.47 9.61 -3.95
CA GLU A 217 19.53 11.01 -4.37
C GLU A 217 19.69 11.95 -3.19
N ALA A 218 18.85 11.81 -2.15
CA ALA A 218 18.94 12.58 -0.92
C ALA A 218 20.35 12.48 -0.28
N ARG A 219 20.94 11.28 -0.29
CA ARG A 219 22.28 11.03 0.25
C ARG A 219 23.37 11.71 -0.56
N LEU A 220 23.29 11.67 -1.89
CA LEU A 220 24.26 12.27 -2.81
C LEU A 220 24.20 13.80 -2.80
N LEU A 221 23.00 14.36 -2.69
CA LEU A 221 22.81 15.82 -2.61
C LEU A 221 23.18 16.37 -1.23
N GLY A 222 23.19 15.54 -0.19
CA GLY A 222 23.48 15.92 1.19
C GLY A 222 22.39 16.75 1.88
N ASP A 223 21.39 17.17 1.10
CA ASP A 223 20.25 17.98 1.50
C ASP A 223 19.03 17.52 0.70
N LYS A 224 17.94 17.19 1.41
CA LYS A 224 16.69 16.70 0.82
C LYS A 224 15.94 17.80 0.08
N ASP A 225 16.16 19.06 0.44
CA ASP A 225 15.47 20.20 -0.18
C ASP A 225 16.04 20.54 -1.56
N ARG A 226 17.19 19.95 -1.90
CA ARG A 226 17.79 20.01 -3.24
C ARG A 226 17.23 18.98 -4.22
N MET A 227 16.39 18.05 -3.75
CA MET A 227 15.72 17.10 -4.64
C MET A 227 14.75 17.87 -5.54
N GLY A 228 14.68 17.47 -6.82
CA GLY A 228 13.88 18.17 -7.80
C GLY A 228 13.45 17.27 -8.95
N PRO A 229 12.78 17.85 -9.97
CA PRO A 229 12.33 17.10 -11.12
C PRO A 229 13.51 16.41 -11.81
N THR A 230 13.37 15.11 -12.03
CA THR A 230 14.32 14.31 -12.83
C THR A 230 13.85 14.11 -14.27
N SER A 231 12.58 14.41 -14.53
CA SER A 231 11.92 14.20 -15.81
C SER A 231 11.52 15.54 -16.41
N HIS A 232 11.91 15.77 -17.66
CA HIS A 232 11.61 17.00 -18.40
C HIS A 232 11.11 16.68 -19.80
N GLY A 233 10.37 17.63 -20.38
CA GLY A 233 9.90 17.57 -21.76
C GLY A 233 8.68 16.66 -21.98
N TRP A 234 7.96 16.96 -23.05
CA TRP A 234 6.78 16.25 -23.55
C TRP A 234 6.59 16.55 -25.03
N THR A 235 5.86 15.69 -25.73
CA THR A 235 5.30 16.00 -27.06
C THR A 235 3.82 16.33 -26.92
N GLY A 236 3.20 16.83 -27.99
CA GLY A 236 1.75 17.00 -28.02
C GLY A 236 0.99 15.69 -27.78
N SER A 237 1.49 14.58 -28.33
CA SER A 237 0.86 13.26 -28.15
C SER A 237 1.02 12.71 -26.73
N THR A 238 2.18 12.85 -26.09
CA THR A 238 2.35 12.37 -24.71
C THR A 238 1.54 13.19 -23.71
N ALA A 239 1.43 14.51 -23.93
CA ALA A 239 0.59 15.37 -23.10
C ALA A 239 -0.89 15.06 -23.30
N ALA A 240 -1.34 14.85 -24.55
CA ALA A 240 -2.72 14.46 -24.85
C ALA A 240 -3.08 13.09 -24.25
N HIS A 241 -2.18 12.11 -24.31
CA HIS A 241 -2.36 10.81 -23.67
C HIS A 241 -2.56 10.96 -22.16
N ALA A 242 -1.67 11.69 -21.48
CA ALA A 242 -1.79 11.91 -20.04
C ALA A 242 -3.06 12.72 -19.67
N ALA A 243 -3.46 13.68 -20.50
CA ALA A 243 -4.70 14.43 -20.32
C ALA A 243 -5.94 13.53 -20.40
N ALA A 244 -5.96 12.57 -21.34
CA ALA A 244 -7.04 11.59 -21.44
C ALA A 244 -7.09 10.67 -20.21
N GLU A 245 -5.94 10.23 -19.70
CA GLU A 245 -5.86 9.43 -18.46
C GLU A 245 -6.37 10.20 -17.24
N ILE A 246 -6.03 11.49 -17.13
CA ILE A 246 -6.55 12.37 -16.08
C ILE A 246 -8.06 12.53 -16.19
N ALA A 247 -8.60 12.79 -17.40
CA ALA A 247 -10.04 12.94 -17.62
C ALA A 247 -10.80 11.66 -17.24
N LEU A 248 -10.32 10.50 -17.69
CA LEU A 248 -10.91 9.20 -17.36
C LEU A 248 -10.84 8.91 -15.84
N GLU A 249 -9.78 9.34 -15.17
CA GLU A 249 -9.68 9.19 -13.72
C GLU A 249 -10.66 10.09 -12.96
N ILE A 250 -10.91 11.31 -13.45
CA ILE A 250 -11.95 12.19 -12.90
C ILE A 250 -13.32 11.54 -13.08
N ALA A 251 -13.64 11.06 -14.29
CA ALA A 251 -14.89 10.35 -14.55
C ALA A 251 -15.08 9.15 -13.62
N ARG A 252 -14.03 8.32 -13.44
CA ARG A 252 -14.01 7.21 -12.48
C ARG A 252 -14.29 7.67 -11.06
N PHE A 253 -13.58 8.69 -10.59
CA PHE A 253 -13.72 9.21 -9.24
C PHE A 253 -15.13 9.74 -8.97
N MET A 254 -15.68 10.53 -9.90
CA MET A 254 -17.04 11.07 -9.79
C MET A 254 -18.11 9.97 -9.82
N ALA A 255 -17.85 8.85 -10.49
CA ALA A 255 -18.70 7.67 -10.48
C ALA A 255 -18.50 6.76 -9.23
N GLY A 256 -17.66 7.14 -8.27
CA GLY A 256 -17.36 6.32 -7.09
C GLY A 256 -16.45 5.11 -7.38
N ARG A 257 -15.76 5.12 -8.53
CA ARG A 257 -14.92 4.02 -9.07
C ARG A 257 -13.46 4.43 -9.25
N GLY A 258 -12.95 5.31 -8.39
CA GLY A 258 -11.56 5.76 -8.44
C GLY A 258 -10.54 4.60 -8.41
N MET A 259 -9.30 4.88 -8.83
CA MET A 259 -8.24 3.86 -8.93
C MET A 259 -8.04 3.02 -7.65
N ALA A 260 -8.06 1.69 -7.80
CA ALA A 260 -7.75 0.75 -6.72
C ALA A 260 -6.23 0.59 -6.48
N PRO A 261 -5.76 0.25 -5.26
CA PRO A 261 -6.56 0.18 -4.04
C PRO A 261 -6.92 1.58 -3.55
N ALA A 262 -8.22 1.88 -3.49
CA ALA A 262 -8.77 3.09 -2.90
C ALA A 262 -9.72 2.67 -1.79
N GLY A 263 -9.56 3.30 -0.63
CA GLY A 263 -10.37 3.09 0.56
C GLY A 263 -10.33 4.34 1.42
N PRO A 264 -10.97 4.33 2.61
CA PRO A 264 -11.05 5.53 3.45
C PRO A 264 -9.69 6.17 3.72
N ASP A 265 -8.65 5.38 4.00
CA ASP A 265 -7.30 5.85 4.30
C ASP A 265 -6.28 5.56 3.18
N THR A 266 -6.72 5.21 1.96
CA THR A 266 -5.81 4.83 0.87
C THR A 266 -6.27 5.40 -0.46
N SER A 267 -5.33 5.99 -1.19
CA SER A 267 -5.47 6.43 -2.57
C SER A 267 -4.48 5.67 -3.44
N ALA A 268 -4.47 5.88 -4.75
CA ALA A 268 -3.53 5.22 -5.65
C ALA A 268 -2.97 6.20 -6.69
N MET A 269 -1.73 5.96 -7.14
CA MET A 269 -1.17 6.61 -8.32
C MET A 269 -0.82 5.57 -9.39
N LEU A 270 -1.12 5.89 -10.63
CA LEU A 270 -0.83 5.09 -11.80
C LEU A 270 0.43 5.63 -12.45
N VAL A 271 1.47 4.82 -12.51
CA VAL A 271 2.67 5.09 -13.30
C VAL A 271 2.51 4.39 -14.65
N ILE A 272 2.63 5.13 -15.74
CA ILE A 272 2.58 4.60 -17.09
C ILE A 272 3.97 4.74 -17.68
N ASP A 273 4.62 3.65 -18.06
CA ASP A 273 5.94 3.66 -18.68
C ASP A 273 5.81 3.67 -20.20
N HIS A 274 6.09 4.80 -20.84
CA HIS A 274 6.02 4.94 -22.30
C HIS A 274 7.11 4.15 -23.04
N LEU A 275 8.17 3.69 -22.36
CA LEU A 275 9.25 2.93 -22.99
C LEU A 275 8.92 1.44 -23.07
N THR A 276 8.19 0.91 -22.08
CA THR A 276 7.85 -0.52 -22.00
C THR A 276 6.37 -0.80 -22.26
N GLY A 277 5.50 0.21 -22.15
CA GLY A 277 4.04 0.06 -22.14
C GLY A 277 3.49 -0.43 -20.80
N GLU A 278 4.34 -0.66 -19.78
CA GLU A 278 3.91 -1.11 -18.46
C GLU A 278 3.04 -0.05 -17.78
N ARG A 279 1.97 -0.50 -17.11
CA ARG A 279 1.07 0.31 -16.31
C ARG A 279 1.02 -0.27 -14.92
N ARG A 280 1.41 0.50 -13.90
CA ARG A 280 1.48 0.01 -12.52
C ARG A 280 0.80 0.95 -11.54
N LEU A 281 -0.06 0.38 -10.71
CA LEU A 281 -0.71 1.08 -9.61
C LEU A 281 0.15 1.00 -8.34
N HIS A 282 0.22 2.13 -7.64
CA HIS A 282 1.00 2.29 -6.43
C HIS A 282 0.10 2.89 -5.34
N ALA A 283 -0.13 2.13 -4.27
CA ALA A 283 -0.95 2.58 -3.15
C ALA A 283 -0.29 3.76 -2.43
N VAL A 284 -1.08 4.77 -2.08
CA VAL A 284 -0.68 5.93 -1.27
C VAL A 284 -1.51 5.89 0.00
N VAL A 285 -0.86 5.58 1.12
CA VAL A 285 -1.53 5.34 2.40
C VAL A 285 -1.50 6.61 3.25
N ARG A 286 -2.66 6.98 3.82
CA ARG A 286 -2.74 8.02 4.85
C ARG A 286 -1.98 7.55 6.08
N ARG A 287 -1.06 8.38 6.57
CA ARG A 287 -0.23 8.07 7.74
C ARG A 287 -0.95 8.60 8.98
N PRO A 288 -1.39 7.76 9.94
CA PRO A 288 -2.06 8.23 11.14
C PRO A 288 -1.23 9.24 11.95
N GLN A 289 0.10 9.10 11.91
CA GLN A 289 1.06 9.98 12.57
C GLN A 289 1.51 11.18 11.72
N CYS A 290 0.88 11.44 10.56
CA CYS A 290 1.26 12.55 9.69
C CYS A 290 1.17 13.89 10.45
N PRO A 291 2.20 14.76 10.40
CA PRO A 291 2.14 16.06 11.07
C PRO A 291 1.09 17.00 10.48
N GLU A 292 0.66 16.79 9.23
CA GLU A 292 -0.30 17.66 8.55
C GLU A 292 -1.76 17.18 8.67
N CYS A 293 -2.02 15.88 8.47
CA CYS A 293 -3.39 15.34 8.43
C CYS A 293 -3.68 14.24 9.47
N GLY A 294 -2.70 13.96 10.34
CA GLY A 294 -2.75 12.90 11.33
C GLY A 294 -2.81 13.44 12.76
N THR A 295 -2.44 12.59 13.72
CA THR A 295 -2.31 12.94 15.13
C THR A 295 -0.89 12.64 15.57
N ALA A 296 -0.22 13.63 16.17
CA ALA A 296 1.13 13.45 16.67
C ALA A 296 1.18 12.34 17.73
N ALA A 297 2.28 11.59 17.74
CA ALA A 297 2.50 10.57 18.75
C ALA A 297 2.69 11.23 20.13
N ASP A 298 1.92 10.78 21.12
CA ASP A 298 2.07 11.21 22.51
C ASP A 298 3.08 10.30 23.23
N ALA A 299 3.94 10.90 24.05
CA ALA A 299 4.96 10.22 24.83
C ALA A 299 4.42 9.47 26.05
N THR A 300 3.12 9.56 26.36
CA THR A 300 2.51 8.82 27.47
C THR A 300 2.63 7.30 27.25
N PRO A 301 3.36 6.56 28.12
CA PRO A 301 3.40 5.10 28.03
C PRO A 301 2.00 4.53 28.21
N ARG A 302 1.64 3.56 27.36
CA ARG A 302 0.33 2.90 27.40
C ARG A 302 0.51 1.43 27.76
N PRO A 303 -0.40 0.85 28.57
CA PRO A 303 -0.41 -0.58 28.81
C PRO A 303 -0.46 -1.38 27.51
N VAL A 304 0.39 -2.40 27.42
CA VAL A 304 0.31 -3.39 26.34
C VAL A 304 -0.72 -4.44 26.76
N LEU A 305 -1.91 -4.36 26.15
CA LEU A 305 -2.99 -5.30 26.40
C LEU A 305 -2.88 -6.46 25.41
N LEU A 306 -2.57 -7.64 25.93
CA LEU A 306 -2.52 -8.88 25.15
C LEU A 306 -3.85 -9.62 25.22
N THR A 307 -4.24 -10.24 24.13
CA THR A 307 -5.48 -11.00 24.00
C THR A 307 -5.22 -12.41 23.47
N ASP A 308 -6.13 -13.33 23.74
CA ASP A 308 -6.07 -14.67 23.16
C ASP A 308 -6.37 -14.57 21.65
N VAL A 309 -5.39 -14.95 20.82
CA VAL A 309 -5.48 -14.95 19.36
C VAL A 309 -5.48 -16.38 18.81
N GLY A 310 -6.40 -16.67 17.90
CA GLY A 310 -6.39 -17.93 17.14
C GLY A 310 -5.29 -17.93 16.10
N LEU A 311 -4.63 -19.08 15.89
CA LEU A 311 -3.56 -19.23 14.91
C LEU A 311 -4.11 -19.84 13.62
N ASP A 312 -4.06 -19.10 12.50
CA ASP A 312 -4.37 -19.65 11.16
C ASP A 312 -3.17 -20.40 10.55
N ALA A 313 -1.96 -20.20 11.08
CA ALA A 313 -0.74 -20.90 10.66
C ALA A 313 -0.02 -21.59 11.84
N PRO A 314 -0.65 -22.59 12.51
CA PRO A 314 0.01 -23.33 13.58
C PRO A 314 1.02 -24.36 13.06
N ASP A 315 0.74 -24.97 11.90
CA ASP A 315 1.45 -26.15 11.41
C ASP A 315 2.77 -25.84 10.67
N ASP A 316 3.08 -24.55 10.48
CA ASP A 316 4.24 -24.10 9.73
C ASP A 316 5.42 -23.66 10.63
N GLY A 317 5.25 -23.86 11.95
CA GLY A 317 6.24 -23.56 12.99
C GLY A 317 6.38 -22.07 13.31
N SER A 318 5.62 -21.19 12.65
CA SER A 318 5.73 -19.74 12.84
C SER A 318 4.78 -19.16 13.91
N TYR A 319 3.79 -19.94 14.37
CA TYR A 319 2.81 -19.54 15.40
C TYR A 319 2.17 -18.17 15.11
N ARG A 320 1.64 -17.97 13.90
CA ARG A 320 1.08 -16.68 13.46
C ARG A 320 -0.44 -16.68 13.42
N MET A 321 -1.03 -15.52 13.72
CA MET A 321 -2.46 -15.28 13.57
C MET A 321 -2.91 -15.45 12.11
N HIS A 322 -2.15 -14.92 11.14
CA HIS A 322 -2.46 -15.05 9.71
C HIS A 322 -1.41 -15.89 8.96
N SER A 323 -1.89 -16.66 7.98
CA SER A 323 -1.05 -17.39 7.04
C SER A 323 -0.17 -16.48 6.18
N PRO A 324 0.90 -17.01 5.58
CA PRO A 324 1.70 -16.29 4.60
C PRO A 324 0.90 -15.69 3.44
N ALA A 325 -0.15 -16.38 2.94
CA ALA A 325 -1.01 -15.89 1.87
C ALA A 325 -1.80 -14.64 2.32
N GLN A 326 -2.50 -14.75 3.46
CA GLN A 326 -3.28 -13.64 4.03
C GLN A 326 -2.38 -12.44 4.35
N THR A 327 -1.16 -12.68 4.83
CA THR A 327 -0.16 -11.63 5.09
C THR A 327 0.20 -10.87 3.81
N LEU A 328 0.50 -11.61 2.73
CA LEU A 328 0.86 -11.02 1.44
C LEU A 328 -0.32 -10.26 0.81
N GLU A 329 -1.54 -10.80 0.90
CA GLU A 329 -2.75 -10.13 0.42
C GLU A 329 -2.99 -8.80 1.15
N ARG A 330 -2.90 -8.82 2.48
CA ARG A 330 -3.18 -7.65 3.33
C ARG A 330 -2.12 -6.56 3.20
N TYR A 331 -0.83 -6.91 3.20
CA TYR A 331 0.27 -5.95 3.29
C TYR A 331 1.06 -5.79 1.98
N GLY A 332 0.72 -6.54 0.92
CA GLY A 332 1.42 -6.50 -0.37
C GLY A 332 1.41 -5.14 -1.06
N HIS A 333 0.45 -4.27 -0.72
CA HIS A 333 0.40 -2.89 -1.21
C HIS A 333 1.60 -2.02 -0.77
N HIS A 334 2.38 -2.47 0.22
CA HIS A 334 3.64 -1.83 0.61
C HIS A 334 4.83 -2.14 -0.33
N VAL A 335 4.67 -3.06 -1.29
CA VAL A 335 5.71 -3.42 -2.28
C VAL A 335 5.67 -2.46 -3.46
N SER A 336 6.45 -1.38 -3.38
CA SER A 336 6.46 -0.29 -4.35
C SER A 336 7.71 0.58 -4.20
N LYS A 337 8.53 0.69 -5.26
CA LYS A 337 9.68 1.62 -5.34
C LYS A 337 9.30 3.10 -5.42
N VAL A 338 8.03 3.43 -5.33
CA VAL A 338 7.52 4.81 -5.48
C VAL A 338 6.91 5.26 -4.16
N THR A 339 5.93 4.51 -3.69
CA THR A 339 5.06 4.88 -2.56
C THR A 339 5.10 3.85 -1.41
N GLY A 340 5.78 2.73 -1.62
CA GLY A 340 5.90 1.64 -0.66
C GLY A 340 7.06 1.84 0.31
N VAL A 341 7.21 0.84 1.20
CA VAL A 341 8.38 0.70 2.09
C VAL A 341 9.21 -0.53 1.79
N VAL A 342 8.70 -1.38 0.89
CA VAL A 342 9.38 -2.57 0.39
C VAL A 342 9.61 -2.37 -1.09
N GLU A 343 10.87 -2.49 -1.53
CA GLU A 343 11.25 -2.08 -2.88
C GLU A 343 10.74 -3.08 -3.94
N TYR A 344 10.93 -4.37 -3.68
CA TYR A 344 10.48 -5.49 -4.50
C TYR A 344 10.39 -6.75 -3.64
N LEU A 345 9.93 -7.86 -4.22
CA LEU A 345 10.04 -9.20 -3.64
C LEU A 345 10.45 -10.15 -4.75
N THR A 346 11.72 -10.58 -4.77
CA THR A 346 12.27 -11.41 -5.85
C THR A 346 12.89 -12.67 -5.28
N ALA A 347 12.51 -13.84 -5.80
CA ALA A 347 13.13 -15.10 -5.41
C ALA A 347 14.59 -15.16 -5.89
N ALA A 348 15.50 -15.57 -5.00
CA ALA A 348 16.91 -15.74 -5.32
C ALA A 348 17.22 -17.10 -5.98
N GLN A 349 16.28 -18.04 -5.89
CA GLN A 349 16.39 -19.43 -6.36
C GLN A 349 15.11 -19.86 -7.08
N PRO A 350 15.12 -20.96 -7.86
CA PRO A 350 13.92 -21.57 -8.42
C PRO A 350 12.88 -21.99 -7.36
N GLU A 351 11.60 -22.06 -7.75
CA GLU A 351 10.48 -22.35 -6.84
C GLU A 351 10.53 -23.75 -6.20
N ASP A 352 11.21 -24.71 -6.82
CA ASP A 352 11.37 -26.08 -6.33
C ASP A 352 12.61 -26.30 -5.46
N HIS A 353 13.41 -25.26 -5.24
CA HIS A 353 14.61 -25.33 -4.40
C HIS A 353 14.26 -25.69 -2.95
N VAL A 354 15.06 -26.54 -2.31
CA VAL A 354 14.76 -27.04 -0.94
C VAL A 354 14.78 -25.94 0.12
N VAL A 355 15.55 -24.86 -0.11
CA VAL A 355 15.54 -23.65 0.70
C VAL A 355 15.02 -22.49 -0.13
N GLN A 356 13.91 -21.87 0.31
CA GLN A 356 13.33 -20.74 -0.40
C GLN A 356 13.87 -19.44 0.18
N VAL A 357 14.41 -18.57 -0.68
CA VAL A 357 15.00 -17.28 -0.30
C VAL A 357 14.43 -16.19 -1.20
N VAL A 358 13.95 -15.11 -0.60
CA VAL A 358 13.38 -13.95 -1.31
C VAL A 358 14.06 -12.69 -0.82
N GLU A 359 14.50 -11.85 -1.74
CA GLU A 359 15.09 -10.55 -1.46
C GLU A 359 14.04 -9.43 -1.52
N SER A 360 14.12 -8.46 -0.60
CA SER A 360 13.14 -7.37 -0.47
C SER A 360 13.68 -5.94 -0.71
N GLY A 361 14.93 -5.82 -1.17
CA GLY A 361 15.62 -4.54 -1.39
C GLY A 361 16.55 -4.14 -0.24
N VAL A 362 16.80 -2.84 -0.10
CA VAL A 362 17.84 -2.29 0.79
C VAL A 362 17.55 -2.57 2.28
N ASN A 363 18.54 -3.12 2.99
CA ASN A 363 18.49 -3.24 4.45
C ASN A 363 18.81 -1.90 5.15
N LEU A 364 17.76 -1.20 5.59
CA LEU A 364 17.86 0.12 6.23
C LEU A 364 18.67 0.13 7.54
N ALA A 365 18.67 -0.97 8.31
CA ALA A 365 19.41 -1.06 9.57
C ALA A 365 20.94 -0.94 9.36
N GLN A 366 21.41 -1.15 8.12
CA GLN A 366 22.82 -1.06 7.77
C GLN A 366 23.21 0.23 7.02
N VAL A 367 22.23 1.07 6.65
CA VAL A 367 22.50 2.34 5.96
C VAL A 367 22.98 3.37 6.97
N ARG A 368 24.30 3.67 6.96
CA ARG A 368 24.92 4.66 7.87
C ARG A 368 25.22 5.97 7.14
N LYS A 369 25.00 7.11 7.83
CA LYS A 369 25.48 8.43 7.38
C LYS A 369 27.02 8.40 7.28
N GLY A 370 27.56 8.70 6.10
CA GLY A 370 28.99 8.60 5.80
C GLY A 370 29.45 7.28 5.18
N GLY A 371 28.60 6.24 5.15
CA GLY A 371 28.94 4.93 4.58
C GLY A 371 29.06 4.93 3.05
N SER A 372 29.84 4.00 2.50
CA SER A 372 29.92 3.73 1.07
C SER A 372 28.56 3.28 0.50
N ALA A 373 28.33 3.54 -0.79
CA ALA A 373 27.13 3.08 -1.51
C ALA A 373 26.93 1.55 -1.49
N SER A 374 27.89 0.77 -0.98
CA SER A 374 27.76 -0.67 -0.75
C SER A 374 26.76 -1.05 0.34
N GLY A 375 26.37 -0.14 1.23
CA GLY A 375 25.29 -0.39 2.21
C GLY A 375 23.94 -0.67 1.52
N PHE A 376 23.72 -0.13 0.32
CA PHE A 376 22.54 -0.41 -0.51
C PHE A 376 22.58 -1.80 -1.17
N ARG A 377 23.67 -2.56 -1.04
CA ARG A 377 23.83 -3.91 -1.62
C ARG A 377 23.58 -5.05 -0.63
N GLN A 378 23.36 -4.76 0.66
CA GLN A 378 22.94 -5.78 1.61
C GLN A 378 21.42 -5.83 1.62
N GLY A 379 20.87 -6.92 1.09
CA GLY A 379 19.44 -7.14 1.00
C GLY A 379 18.83 -7.50 2.35
N ALA A 380 17.65 -6.95 2.65
CA ALA A 380 16.71 -7.67 3.53
C ALA A 380 16.14 -8.87 2.75
N GLY A 381 15.71 -9.92 3.46
CA GLY A 381 15.22 -11.09 2.79
C GLY A 381 14.57 -12.11 3.69
N GLY A 382 13.58 -12.80 3.13
CA GLY A 382 12.86 -13.87 3.80
C GLY A 382 13.40 -15.23 3.41
N LYS A 383 13.30 -16.15 4.36
CA LYS A 383 13.62 -17.56 4.18
C LYS A 383 12.43 -18.42 4.60
N GLY A 384 12.25 -19.56 3.94
CA GLY A 384 11.18 -20.49 4.26
C GLY A 384 11.42 -21.87 3.65
N THR A 385 10.60 -22.84 4.07
CA THR A 385 10.54 -24.16 3.43
C THR A 385 9.61 -24.14 2.21
N THR A 386 8.82 -23.06 2.05
CA THR A 386 7.97 -22.78 0.88
C THR A 386 8.22 -21.37 0.34
N ALA A 387 7.94 -21.18 -0.96
CA ALA A 387 8.10 -19.88 -1.62
C ALA A 387 7.21 -18.80 -0.99
N LEU A 388 5.99 -19.18 -0.57
CA LEU A 388 5.04 -18.28 0.06
C LEU A 388 5.53 -17.78 1.43
N GLN A 389 6.09 -18.66 2.26
CA GLN A 389 6.72 -18.28 3.54
C GLN A 389 7.91 -17.36 3.32
N ALA A 390 8.80 -17.67 2.37
CA ALA A 390 9.94 -16.83 2.08
C ALA A 390 9.50 -15.43 1.63
N ARG A 391 8.46 -15.33 0.78
CA ARG A 391 7.91 -14.04 0.34
C ARG A 391 7.27 -13.25 1.49
N ALA A 392 6.48 -13.90 2.34
CA ALA A 392 5.85 -13.26 3.49
C ALA A 392 6.90 -12.80 4.52
N GLY A 393 7.92 -13.62 4.79
CA GLY A 393 9.04 -13.27 5.66
C GLY A 393 9.85 -12.08 5.10
N ALA A 394 10.09 -12.03 3.79
CA ALA A 394 10.82 -10.95 3.15
C ALA A 394 10.07 -9.62 3.23
N LEU A 395 8.73 -9.67 3.05
CA LEU A 395 7.84 -8.53 3.23
C LEU A 395 7.86 -8.04 4.68
N ALA A 396 7.67 -8.97 5.63
CA ALA A 396 7.60 -8.67 7.06
C ALA A 396 8.91 -8.07 7.57
N GLU A 397 10.07 -8.64 7.21
CA GLU A 397 11.37 -8.12 7.61
C GLU A 397 11.59 -6.71 7.06
N ALA A 398 11.28 -6.46 5.79
CA ALA A 398 11.45 -5.11 5.22
C ALA A 398 10.56 -4.07 5.93
N ILE A 399 9.32 -4.43 6.26
CA ILE A 399 8.40 -3.57 7.04
C ILE A 399 8.93 -3.37 8.46
N GLU A 400 9.48 -4.40 9.11
CA GLU A 400 10.11 -4.30 10.43
C GLU A 400 11.28 -3.31 10.41
N ARG A 401 12.21 -3.44 9.46
CA ARG A 401 13.36 -2.53 9.33
C ARG A 401 12.91 -1.09 9.10
N TYR A 402 11.89 -0.89 8.27
CA TYR A 402 11.29 0.42 8.06
C TYR A 402 10.70 0.98 9.37
N SER A 403 9.93 0.16 10.09
CA SER A 403 9.23 0.57 11.32
C SER A 403 10.17 0.86 12.48
N GLY A 404 11.33 0.19 12.53
CA GLY A 404 12.38 0.45 13.52
C GLY A 404 13.27 1.66 13.19
N THR A 405 13.09 2.32 12.03
CA THR A 405 13.91 3.47 11.63
C THR A 405 13.34 4.77 12.18
N PHE A 406 14.20 5.57 12.83
CA PHE A 406 13.83 6.86 13.39
C PHE A 406 13.42 7.86 12.30
N THR A 407 12.22 8.42 12.43
CA THR A 407 11.64 9.39 11.49
C THR A 407 11.58 10.81 12.05
N GLY A 408 11.69 10.97 13.37
CA GLY A 408 11.46 12.23 14.09
C GLY A 408 10.02 12.41 14.56
N GLU A 409 9.13 11.48 14.23
CA GLU A 409 7.69 11.50 14.56
C GLU A 409 7.36 10.54 15.73
N GLU A 410 8.37 9.85 16.28
CA GLU A 410 8.20 8.89 17.37
C GLU A 410 7.80 9.56 18.70
N ALA A 411 6.99 8.85 19.49
CA ALA A 411 6.64 9.23 20.86
C ALA A 411 7.91 9.33 21.73
N ARG A 412 8.20 10.52 22.27
CA ARG A 412 9.42 10.78 23.04
C ARG A 412 9.31 11.98 23.96
N CYS A 413 10.04 11.98 25.05
CA CYS A 413 10.24 13.15 25.92
C CYS A 413 11.73 13.42 26.12
N LYS A 414 12.08 14.68 26.38
CA LYS A 414 13.45 15.08 26.71
C LYS A 414 13.57 15.24 28.22
N ALA A 415 14.52 14.54 28.84
CA ALA A 415 14.69 14.51 30.29
C ALA A 415 16.09 14.03 30.71
N LEU A 416 16.51 14.40 31.92
CA LEU A 416 17.56 13.71 32.65
C LEU A 416 17.06 12.34 33.13
N MET A 417 17.95 11.36 33.23
CA MET A 417 17.59 10.05 33.78
C MET A 417 17.01 10.17 35.20
N SER A 418 17.55 11.09 36.00
CA SER A 418 17.09 11.33 37.38
C SER A 418 15.65 11.85 37.46
N GLU A 419 15.17 12.56 36.43
CA GLU A 419 13.79 13.08 36.39
C GLU A 419 12.77 11.98 36.10
N LEU A 420 13.19 10.95 35.35
CA LEU A 420 12.39 9.75 35.08
C LEU A 420 12.52 8.69 36.19
N GLY A 421 13.47 8.88 37.11
CA GLY A 421 13.63 8.06 38.30
C GLY A 421 13.92 6.58 37.99
N PRO A 422 13.39 5.63 38.79
CA PRO A 422 13.68 4.21 38.66
C PRO A 422 13.08 3.56 37.40
N ASP A 423 12.16 4.23 36.71
CA ASP A 423 11.52 3.70 35.50
C ASP A 423 12.39 3.88 34.25
N ALA A 424 13.44 4.70 34.33
CA ALA A 424 14.43 4.86 33.26
C ALA A 424 15.48 3.75 33.27
N ILE A 425 15.69 3.18 32.08
CA ILE A 425 16.64 2.09 31.85
C ILE A 425 17.92 2.65 31.24
N ALA A 426 19.03 2.57 31.98
CA ALA A 426 20.33 3.03 31.49
C ALA A 426 20.78 2.19 30.27
N PRO A 427 21.40 2.79 29.23
CA PRO A 427 21.74 2.07 28.00
C PRO A 427 22.58 0.79 28.21
N ASN A 428 23.52 0.80 29.16
CA ASN A 428 24.41 -0.36 29.37
C ASN A 428 23.79 -1.48 30.21
N SER A 429 22.62 -1.27 30.81
CA SER A 429 21.83 -2.37 31.39
C SER A 429 21.23 -3.29 30.32
N VAL A 430 21.19 -2.83 29.07
CA VAL A 430 20.75 -3.58 27.88
C VAL A 430 21.95 -4.03 27.04
N GLN A 431 22.91 -3.14 26.78
CA GLN A 431 24.04 -3.42 25.88
C GLN A 431 25.16 -4.28 26.52
N LEU A 432 25.25 -4.30 27.86
CA LEU A 432 26.13 -5.20 28.63
C LEU A 432 27.63 -5.10 28.31
N PHE A 433 28.16 -3.93 27.95
CA PHE A 433 29.61 -3.74 27.84
C PHE A 433 30.26 -3.74 29.23
N SER A 434 31.37 -4.45 29.36
CA SER A 434 32.19 -4.48 30.58
C SER A 434 32.97 -3.18 30.81
N GLU A 435 33.33 -2.92 32.06
CA GLU A 435 34.22 -1.80 32.42
C GLU A 435 35.55 -1.86 31.66
N ALA A 436 36.10 -3.06 31.47
CA ALA A 436 37.33 -3.27 30.70
C ALA A 436 37.17 -2.86 29.23
N GLN A 437 36.02 -3.19 28.60
CA GLN A 437 35.72 -2.76 27.23
C GLN A 437 35.60 -1.23 27.14
N PHE A 438 34.97 -0.58 28.11
CA PHE A 438 34.91 0.88 28.14
C PHE A 438 36.30 1.51 28.31
N ALA A 439 37.14 0.95 29.16
CA ALA A 439 38.50 1.45 29.39
C ALA A 439 39.39 1.32 28.14
N ASP A 440 39.28 0.22 27.39
CA ASP A 440 40.09 -0.04 26.18
C ASP A 440 39.40 0.44 24.88
N ARG A 441 38.27 1.18 24.98
CA ARG A 441 37.41 1.49 23.83
C ARG A 441 38.12 2.16 22.66
N GLU A 442 39.07 3.05 22.94
CA GLU A 442 39.72 3.87 21.89
C GLU A 442 40.58 2.99 21.02
N ARG A 443 41.49 2.25 21.66
CA ARG A 443 42.35 1.25 21.01
C ARG A 443 41.54 0.15 20.32
N TRP A 444 40.48 -0.35 20.96
CA TRP A 444 39.61 -1.36 20.36
C TRP A 444 38.94 -0.84 19.08
N ASN A 445 38.33 0.34 19.13
CA ASN A 445 37.55 0.90 18.03
C ASN A 445 38.37 1.35 16.81
N GLU A 446 39.69 1.53 16.98
CA GLU A 446 40.62 1.81 15.87
C GLU A 446 40.73 0.64 14.89
N THR A 447 40.66 -0.59 15.41
CA THR A 447 40.93 -1.81 14.63
C THR A 447 39.67 -2.63 14.34
N HIS A 448 38.58 -2.37 15.06
CA HIS A 448 37.35 -3.16 14.95
C HIS A 448 36.29 -2.51 14.06
N LYS A 449 35.60 -3.38 13.33
CA LYS A 449 34.48 -3.02 12.46
C LYS A 449 33.31 -2.46 13.26
N ALA A 450 32.43 -1.81 12.53
CA ALA A 450 31.32 -1.02 13.04
C ALA A 450 30.30 -1.79 13.93
N MET A 451 30.22 -3.12 13.83
CA MET A 451 29.36 -3.97 14.68
C MET A 451 30.00 -4.38 16.01
N HIS A 452 31.32 -4.25 16.14
CA HIS A 452 32.05 -4.58 17.36
C HIS A 452 32.51 -3.33 18.10
N ARG A 453 32.06 -2.14 17.70
CA ARG A 453 32.49 -0.90 18.35
C ARG A 453 31.92 -0.81 19.75
N VAL A 454 32.73 -0.34 20.69
CA VAL A 454 32.32 -0.02 22.05
C VAL A 454 31.88 1.45 22.10
N PRO A 455 30.67 1.77 22.60
CA PRO A 455 30.21 3.14 22.67
C PRO A 455 31.00 3.96 23.69
N LYS A 456 30.70 5.27 23.79
CA LYS A 456 31.13 6.04 24.96
C LYS A 456 30.30 5.59 26.17
N PRO A 457 30.82 5.65 27.41
CA PRO A 457 30.00 5.45 28.60
C PRO A 457 28.82 6.43 28.62
N PHE A 458 27.69 5.96 29.15
CA PHE A 458 26.51 6.79 29.37
C PHE A 458 26.78 7.80 30.49
N ASP A 459 26.47 9.07 30.24
CA ASP A 459 26.48 10.13 31.24
C ASP A 459 25.06 10.44 31.70
N SER A 460 24.72 10.07 32.93
CA SER A 460 23.39 10.29 33.52
C SER A 460 23.09 11.77 33.80
N GLY A 461 24.09 12.65 33.76
CA GLY A 461 23.95 14.09 33.91
C GLY A 461 23.59 14.83 32.61
N LEU A 462 23.50 14.11 31.48
CA LEU A 462 23.09 14.68 30.21
C LEU A 462 21.60 14.45 29.94
N GLU A 463 20.94 15.52 29.55
CA GLU A 463 19.56 15.47 29.08
C GLU A 463 19.52 14.80 27.70
N ILE A 464 18.74 13.73 27.57
CA ILE A 464 18.56 13.00 26.31
C ILE A 464 17.07 12.77 26.05
N GLU A 465 16.77 12.22 24.88
CA GLU A 465 15.43 11.79 24.54
C GLU A 465 15.18 10.36 25.00
N TRP A 466 13.99 10.15 25.56
CA TRP A 466 13.50 8.88 26.07
C TRP A 466 12.20 8.52 25.38
N SER A 467 12.10 7.26 24.97
CA SER A 467 10.91 6.67 24.37
C SER A 467 10.16 5.85 25.43
N PRO A 468 8.83 5.90 25.43
CA PRO A 468 8.02 5.09 26.33
C PRO A 468 8.13 3.61 25.96
N ALA A 469 8.19 2.75 26.96
CA ALA A 469 8.16 1.29 26.85
C ALA A 469 7.24 0.70 27.93
N TRP A 470 6.89 -0.57 27.80
CA TRP A 470 6.05 -1.27 28.77
C TRP A 470 6.75 -2.53 29.28
N SER A 471 6.80 -2.71 30.60
CA SER A 471 7.23 -3.97 31.22
C SER A 471 6.04 -4.92 31.29
N LEU A 472 6.01 -5.96 30.46
CA LEU A 472 5.00 -7.02 30.55
C LEU A 472 5.13 -7.84 31.85
N ARG A 473 6.35 -7.98 32.38
CA ARG A 473 6.61 -8.73 33.62
C ARG A 473 6.01 -8.04 34.84
N ASP A 474 6.18 -6.73 34.92
CA ASP A 474 5.85 -5.95 36.10
C ASP A 474 4.60 -5.06 35.91
N ASP A 475 3.99 -5.12 34.73
CA ASP A 475 2.83 -4.32 34.29
C ASP A 475 2.94 -2.81 34.59
N GLN A 476 4.02 -2.19 34.12
CA GLN A 476 4.31 -0.79 34.42
C GLN A 476 5.09 -0.08 33.31
N PRO A 477 4.97 1.26 33.23
CA PRO A 477 5.73 2.08 32.28
C PRO A 477 7.24 1.98 32.51
N ARG A 478 7.97 2.08 31.41
CA ARG A 478 9.43 2.17 31.36
C ARG A 478 9.86 3.24 30.37
N TRP A 479 11.09 3.70 30.52
CA TRP A 479 11.72 4.64 29.60
C TRP A 479 13.03 4.08 29.10
N LEU A 480 13.14 3.97 27.78
CA LEU A 480 14.38 3.60 27.09
C LEU A 480 14.93 4.82 26.37
N PRO A 481 16.26 5.00 26.28
CA PRO A 481 16.85 6.01 25.43
C PRO A 481 16.32 5.87 24.00
N THR A 482 15.74 6.93 23.44
CA THR A 482 15.32 6.96 22.02
C THR A 482 16.46 6.55 21.07
N PRO A 483 17.73 6.98 21.24
CA PRO A 483 18.83 6.51 20.39
C PRO A 483 19.19 5.01 20.53
N LEU A 484 18.69 4.32 21.56
CA LEU A 484 18.80 2.86 21.70
C LEU A 484 17.62 2.15 21.03
N SER A 485 16.47 2.81 20.91
CA SER A 485 15.20 2.20 20.50
C SER A 485 14.98 2.20 18.99
N TYR A 486 15.64 3.10 18.24
CA TYR A 486 15.41 3.27 16.80
C TYR A 486 16.71 3.39 15.99
N TYR A 487 16.71 2.84 14.77
CA TYR A 487 17.82 2.97 13.84
C TYR A 487 18.00 4.39 13.34
N GLY A 488 19.24 4.78 13.05
CA GLY A 488 19.53 6.02 12.33
C GLY A 488 19.16 7.30 13.08
N TYR A 489 19.05 7.24 14.42
CA TYR A 489 18.67 8.37 15.25
C TYR A 489 19.44 9.66 14.93
N PHE A 490 18.68 10.74 14.71
CA PHE A 490 19.21 12.08 14.43
C PHE A 490 18.60 13.17 15.33
N GLY A 491 17.90 12.79 16.41
CA GLY A 491 17.22 13.72 17.32
C GLY A 491 18.13 14.50 18.27
N GLY A 492 19.39 14.10 18.46
CA GLY A 492 20.31 14.77 19.38
C GLY A 492 21.50 13.91 19.81
N ALA A 493 21.86 14.00 21.10
CA ALA A 493 22.96 13.23 21.67
C ALA A 493 22.62 11.74 21.77
N ILE A 494 23.53 10.88 21.29
CA ILE A 494 23.41 9.42 21.37
C ILE A 494 23.72 8.90 22.79
N ASN A 495 24.57 9.63 23.54
CA ASN A 495 24.95 9.38 24.94
C ASN A 495 25.23 7.90 25.27
N GLY A 496 26.10 7.26 24.49
CA GLY A 496 26.49 5.86 24.75
C GLY A 496 25.47 4.79 24.36
N SER A 497 24.37 5.17 23.70
CA SER A 497 23.38 4.25 23.15
C SER A 497 23.81 3.72 21.78
N MET A 498 23.52 2.46 21.47
CA MET A 498 23.65 1.92 20.12
C MET A 498 22.45 1.04 19.81
N ALA A 499 21.57 1.50 18.93
CA ALA A 499 20.49 0.67 18.43
C ALA A 499 21.04 -0.49 17.57
N ASP A 500 20.47 -1.67 17.79
CA ASP A 500 20.64 -2.86 16.97
C ASP A 500 19.27 -3.50 16.69
N SER A 501 19.24 -4.68 16.08
CA SER A 501 17.99 -5.36 15.72
C SER A 501 17.59 -6.50 16.62
N ASN A 502 18.31 -6.73 17.71
CA ASN A 502 18.05 -7.87 18.55
C ASN A 502 16.71 -7.67 19.28
N GLY A 503 15.78 -8.60 19.07
CA GLY A 503 14.43 -8.53 19.61
C GLY A 503 13.46 -7.69 18.80
N ASN A 504 13.87 -7.11 17.66
CA ASN A 504 12.93 -6.53 16.71
C ASN A 504 12.21 -7.64 15.98
N ALA A 505 10.90 -7.49 15.78
CA ALA A 505 10.12 -8.43 15.01
C ALA A 505 8.84 -7.79 14.46
N ALA A 506 8.39 -8.30 13.32
CA ALA A 506 7.05 -8.04 12.79
C ALA A 506 6.13 -9.25 12.99
N GLY A 507 4.85 -8.95 13.25
CA GLY A 507 3.78 -9.92 13.46
C GLY A 507 2.52 -9.51 12.72
N THR A 508 1.60 -10.46 12.56
CA THR A 508 0.27 -10.18 11.99
C THR A 508 -0.71 -9.65 13.04
N CYS A 509 -0.34 -9.82 14.32
CA CYS A 509 -0.84 -9.08 15.48
C CYS A 509 0.32 -8.67 16.41
N LEU A 510 0.00 -8.03 17.53
CA LEU A 510 0.98 -7.57 18.51
C LEU A 510 1.61 -8.74 19.27
N GLU A 511 0.81 -9.73 19.63
CA GLU A 511 1.22 -10.96 20.31
C GLU A 511 2.26 -11.74 19.48
N ASP A 512 2.02 -11.90 18.18
CA ASP A 512 2.96 -12.52 17.23
C ASP A 512 4.32 -11.80 17.24
N ALA A 513 4.29 -10.47 17.14
CA ALA A 513 5.51 -9.66 17.09
C ALA A 513 6.30 -9.78 18.39
N ILE A 514 5.63 -9.74 19.55
CA ILE A 514 6.26 -9.90 20.86
C ILE A 514 6.86 -11.30 21.01
N LEU A 515 6.12 -12.35 20.63
CA LEU A 515 6.60 -13.73 20.72
C LEU A 515 7.85 -13.95 19.87
N GLN A 516 7.83 -13.47 18.63
CA GLN A 516 8.96 -13.62 17.71
C GLN A 516 10.18 -12.79 18.15
N GLY A 517 9.96 -11.55 18.63
CA GLY A 517 11.04 -10.75 19.20
C GLY A 517 11.65 -11.41 20.44
N PHE A 518 10.83 -12.01 21.31
CA PHE A 518 11.31 -12.75 22.47
C PHE A 518 12.11 -14.01 22.08
N PHE A 519 11.63 -14.79 21.10
CA PHE A 519 12.38 -15.94 20.59
C PHE A 519 13.70 -15.54 19.95
N GLU A 520 13.78 -14.40 19.26
CA GLU A 520 15.05 -13.88 18.78
C GLU A 520 16.00 -13.56 19.95
N LEU A 521 15.52 -12.92 21.02
CA LEU A 521 16.36 -12.64 22.20
C LEU A 521 16.92 -13.93 22.83
N VAL A 522 16.08 -14.97 22.98
CA VAL A 522 16.49 -16.28 23.49
C VAL A 522 17.50 -16.95 22.55
N GLU A 523 17.28 -16.89 21.23
CA GLU A 523 18.23 -17.39 20.22
C GLU A 523 19.60 -16.72 20.39
N ARG A 524 19.65 -15.38 20.45
CA ARG A 524 20.91 -14.65 20.57
C ARG A 524 21.61 -14.92 21.90
N ASP A 525 20.87 -15.01 23.00
CA ASP A 525 21.43 -15.31 24.32
C ASP A 525 22.04 -16.71 24.35
N ALA A 526 21.30 -17.74 23.91
CA ALA A 526 21.78 -19.11 23.85
C ALA A 526 23.03 -19.24 22.94
N VAL A 527 23.00 -18.59 21.76
CA VAL A 527 24.16 -18.54 20.86
C VAL A 527 25.35 -17.84 21.51
N ALA A 528 25.15 -16.73 22.21
CA ALA A 528 26.22 -16.01 22.90
C ALA A 528 26.83 -16.86 24.02
N VAL A 529 26.01 -17.50 24.85
CA VAL A 529 26.46 -18.42 25.91
C VAL A 529 27.28 -19.54 25.31
N TRP A 530 26.78 -20.22 24.28
CA TRP A 530 27.51 -21.30 23.60
C TRP A 530 28.82 -20.82 22.96
N TRP A 531 28.76 -19.77 22.15
CA TRP A 531 29.86 -19.28 21.31
C TRP A 531 31.01 -18.72 22.15
N TYR A 532 30.71 -17.79 23.07
CA TYR A 532 31.76 -17.10 23.84
C TYR A 532 32.40 -18.01 24.88
N ASN A 533 31.66 -18.99 25.42
CA ASN A 533 32.22 -19.98 26.35
C ASN A 533 32.78 -21.23 25.65
N ARG A 534 32.56 -21.38 24.33
CA ARG A 534 32.99 -22.54 23.52
C ARG A 534 32.51 -23.87 24.12
N ILE A 535 31.24 -23.92 24.49
CA ILE A 535 30.63 -25.08 25.17
C ILE A 535 30.40 -26.22 24.15
N ALA A 536 30.75 -27.45 24.52
CA ALA A 536 30.37 -28.63 23.73
C ALA A 536 28.87 -28.91 23.89
N ARG A 537 28.13 -29.02 22.78
CA ARG A 537 26.68 -29.27 22.77
C ARG A 537 26.35 -30.57 22.00
N PRO A 538 25.29 -31.29 22.40
CA PRO A 538 24.84 -32.48 21.69
C PRO A 538 24.26 -32.10 20.31
N GLY A 539 24.38 -33.03 19.36
CA GLY A 539 23.74 -32.88 18.05
C GLY A 539 22.25 -33.25 18.10
N VAL A 540 21.48 -32.66 17.18
CA VAL A 540 20.05 -32.95 17.00
C VAL A 540 19.87 -34.15 16.06
N ASP A 541 19.04 -35.12 16.44
CA ASP A 541 18.70 -36.27 15.59
C ASP A 541 17.60 -35.90 14.58
N PHE A 542 17.99 -35.56 13.35
CA PHE A 542 17.04 -35.28 12.26
C PHE A 542 16.13 -36.47 11.91
N SER A 543 16.57 -37.71 12.15
CA SER A 543 15.74 -38.90 11.84
C SER A 543 14.54 -39.02 12.79
N ALA A 544 14.65 -38.46 14.00
CA ALA A 544 13.54 -38.37 14.93
C ALA A 544 12.39 -37.54 14.38
N TYR A 545 12.67 -36.44 13.64
CA TYR A 545 11.61 -35.61 13.06
C TYR A 545 10.77 -36.34 12.02
N ARG A 546 11.43 -37.11 11.15
CA ARG A 546 10.75 -37.98 10.18
C ARG A 546 9.94 -39.07 10.87
N ARG A 547 10.50 -39.69 11.92
CA ARG A 547 9.89 -40.83 12.62
C ARG A 547 8.71 -40.42 13.49
N ASP A 548 8.85 -39.34 14.23
CA ASP A 548 7.95 -38.97 15.33
C ASP A 548 6.92 -37.90 14.91
N PHE A 549 7.22 -37.10 13.87
CA PHE A 549 6.35 -36.01 13.39
C PHE A 549 6.01 -36.11 11.89
N ASP A 550 6.42 -37.20 11.22
CA ASP A 550 6.26 -37.38 9.77
C ASP A 550 6.84 -36.22 8.93
N GLU A 551 7.85 -35.49 9.43
CA GLU A 551 8.43 -34.30 8.77
C GLU A 551 9.62 -34.68 7.84
N PRO A 552 9.44 -34.71 6.50
CA PRO A 552 10.49 -35.09 5.54
C PRO A 552 11.50 -33.99 5.20
N TYR A 553 11.29 -32.73 5.62
CA TYR A 553 12.13 -31.60 5.22
C TYR A 553 13.61 -31.80 5.56
N PHE A 554 13.90 -32.29 6.78
CA PHE A 554 15.28 -32.49 7.22
C PHE A 554 16.05 -33.54 6.40
N ASP A 555 15.35 -34.56 5.88
CA ASP A 555 15.95 -35.52 4.95
C ASP A 555 16.23 -34.89 3.59
N ARG A 556 15.31 -34.06 3.08
CA ARG A 556 15.51 -33.35 1.80
C ARG A 556 16.70 -32.40 1.87
N ILE A 557 16.77 -31.55 2.90
CA ILE A 557 17.85 -30.55 3.01
C ILE A 557 19.21 -31.22 3.22
N ARG A 558 19.29 -32.29 4.02
CA ARG A 558 20.52 -33.08 4.18
C ARG A 558 20.94 -33.75 2.87
N GLY A 559 19.96 -34.28 2.11
CA GLY A 559 20.19 -34.85 0.78
C GLY A 559 20.75 -33.83 -0.21
N HIS A 560 20.19 -32.61 -0.22
CA HIS A 560 20.66 -31.51 -1.06
C HIS A 560 22.09 -31.08 -0.70
N TYR A 561 22.37 -30.81 0.58
CA TYR A 561 23.71 -30.41 1.02
C TYR A 561 24.79 -31.43 0.66
N SER A 562 24.52 -32.72 0.88
CA SER A 562 25.48 -33.78 0.59
C SER A 562 25.65 -34.06 -0.91
N ARG A 563 24.56 -34.12 -1.68
CA ARG A 563 24.61 -34.56 -3.09
C ARG A 563 24.90 -33.44 -4.08
N GLU A 564 24.44 -32.22 -3.80
CA GLU A 564 24.53 -31.09 -4.73
C GLU A 564 25.61 -30.08 -4.33
N LEU A 565 25.87 -29.92 -3.02
CA LEU A 565 26.80 -28.90 -2.53
C LEU A 565 28.12 -29.44 -1.98
N ASP A 566 28.29 -30.76 -1.89
CA ASP A 566 29.44 -31.43 -1.25
C ASP A 566 29.71 -30.89 0.18
N ARG A 567 28.64 -30.83 0.99
CA ARG A 567 28.66 -30.29 2.35
C ARG A 567 27.94 -31.21 3.33
N ASP A 568 28.51 -31.28 4.53
CA ASP A 568 27.85 -31.88 5.69
C ASP A 568 26.94 -30.86 6.38
N LEU A 569 25.80 -31.34 6.91
CA LEU A 569 24.82 -30.55 7.64
C LEU A 569 24.40 -31.26 8.92
N TRP A 570 24.51 -30.55 10.04
CA TRP A 570 24.02 -30.97 11.37
C TRP A 570 23.46 -29.77 12.12
N ALA A 571 22.71 -30.01 13.19
CA ALA A 571 22.25 -28.98 14.13
C ALA A 571 22.71 -29.31 15.55
N LEU A 572 22.91 -28.27 16.36
CA LEU A 572 23.24 -28.38 17.78
C LEU A 572 22.05 -27.92 18.59
N ASP A 573 21.78 -28.62 19.68
CA ASP A 573 20.88 -28.12 20.74
C ASP A 573 21.61 -27.01 21.48
N LEU A 574 21.13 -25.77 21.40
CA LEU A 574 21.78 -24.62 22.04
C LEU A 574 21.13 -24.33 23.38
#